data_AF-J5WCW3-F1
#
_entry.id   AF-J5WCW3-F1
#
_cell.length_a   1.000
_cell.length_b   1.000
_cell.length_c   1.000
_cell.angle_alpha   90.00
_cell.angle_beta   90.00
_cell.angle_gamma   90.00
#
_symmetry.space_group_name_H-M   'P 1'
#
loop_
_entity.id
_entity.type
_entity.pdbx_description
1 polymer ?
#
loop_
_entity_poly.entity_id
_entity_poly.type
_entity_poly.pdbx_seq_one_letter_code
_entity_poly.pdbx_strand_id
1 'polypeptide(L)' 'MKANYKKLWHILLDRDMKKKELAHIAGVSTYTINKLNKNDNVTVEVLGKICKALDCTLDDIMEFEEDGE' A
#
# COMPACT_ATOMS: atom_id res chain seq x y z
N MET A 1 -2.41 -17.61 -2.92
CA MET A 1 -1.46 -16.53 -2.58
C MET A 1 -2.08 -15.21 -2.95
N LYS A 2 -2.42 -14.39 -1.96
CA LYS A 2 -3.07 -13.10 -2.13
C LYS A 2 -2.18 -12.00 -1.58
N ALA A 3 -2.09 -10.87 -2.30
CA ALA A 3 -1.38 -9.71 -1.80
C ALA A 3 -2.10 -9.17 -0.55
N ASN A 4 -1.35 -8.84 0.50
CA ASN A 4 -1.84 -8.20 1.71
C ASN A 4 -1.06 -6.91 1.94
N TYR A 5 -1.78 -5.79 2.09
CA TYR A 5 -1.21 -4.45 2.29
C TYR A 5 -1.34 -3.95 3.74
N LYS A 6 -1.49 -4.85 4.73
CA LYS A 6 -1.62 -4.48 6.14
C LYS A 6 -0.38 -3.73 6.64
N LYS A 7 0.81 -4.14 6.21
CA LYS A 7 2.07 -3.47 6.56
C LYS A 7 2.10 -2.01 6.13
N LEU A 8 1.60 -1.68 4.93
CA LEU A 8 1.43 -0.31 4.47
C LEU A 8 0.60 0.52 5.46
N TRP A 9 -0.47 -0.04 6.00
CA TRP A 9 -1.34 0.68 6.94
C TRP A 9 -0.71 0.88 8.30
N HIS A 10 0.12 -0.05 8.77
CA HIS A 10 0.91 0.15 9.97
C HIS A 10 1.90 1.31 9.80
N ILE A 11 2.60 1.41 8.67
CA ILE A 11 3.48 2.55 8.37
C ILE A 11 2.73 3.88 8.45
N LEU A 12 1.49 3.92 7.93
CA LEU A 12 0.68 5.14 8.02
C LEU A 12 0.31 5.50 9.46
N LEU A 13 -0.04 4.51 10.29
CA LEU A 13 -0.34 4.72 11.70
C LEU A 13 0.89 5.22 12.47
N ASP A 14 2.06 4.61 12.24
CA ASP A 14 3.31 4.98 12.89
C ASP A 14 3.76 6.41 12.53
N ARG A 15 3.31 6.93 11.39
CA ARG A 15 3.61 8.27 10.88
C ARG A 15 2.48 9.28 11.08
N ASP A 16 1.42 8.92 11.82
CA ASP A 16 0.21 9.73 12.00
C ASP A 16 -0.36 10.29 10.68
N MET A 17 -0.37 9.46 9.63
CA MET A 17 -0.71 9.87 8.27
C MET A 17 -2.00 9.21 7.79
N LYS A 18 -2.85 9.99 7.09
CA LYS A 18 -4.12 9.50 6.55
C LYS A 18 -3.93 8.88 5.16
N LYS A 19 -4.76 7.90 4.82
CA LYS A 19 -4.77 7.28 3.48
C LYS A 19 -4.99 8.29 2.34
N LYS A 20 -5.74 9.36 2.59
CA LYS A 20 -5.95 10.46 1.63
C LYS A 20 -4.67 11.28 1.39
N GLU A 21 -3.87 11.47 2.44
CA GLU A 21 -2.56 12.14 2.33
C GLU A 21 -1.59 11.27 1.55
N LEU A 22 -1.55 9.95 1.84
CA LEU A 22 -0.79 8.99 1.02
C LEU A 22 -1.15 9.10 -0.47
N ALA A 23 -2.44 9.15 -0.80
CA ALA A 23 -2.89 9.30 -2.18
C ALA A 23 -2.28 10.55 -2.85
N HIS A 24 -2.30 11.66 -2.12
CA HIS A 24 -1.78 12.94 -2.58
C HIS A 24 -0.25 12.91 -2.75
N ILE A 25 0.50 12.47 -1.74
CA ILE A 25 1.98 12.47 -1.78
C ILE A 25 2.55 11.42 -2.75
N ALA A 26 1.87 10.28 -2.93
CA ALA A 26 2.27 9.26 -3.89
C ALA A 26 1.76 9.55 -5.32
N GLY A 27 0.93 10.58 -5.50
CA GLY A 27 0.35 10.90 -6.81
C GLY A 27 -0.50 9.75 -7.37
N VAL A 28 -1.25 9.06 -6.50
CA VAL A 28 -2.15 7.96 -6.87
C VAL A 28 -3.59 8.34 -6.61
N SER A 29 -4.50 7.74 -7.39
CA SER A 29 -5.93 8.02 -7.25
C SER A 29 -6.51 7.44 -5.95
N THR A 30 -7.60 8.02 -5.45
CA THR A 30 -8.39 7.43 -4.37
C THR A 30 -8.90 6.03 -4.72
N TYR A 31 -9.16 5.76 -6.01
CA TYR A 31 -9.52 4.43 -6.49
C TYR A 31 -8.39 3.41 -6.26
N THR A 32 -7.14 3.80 -6.46
CA THR A 32 -5.96 2.98 -6.17
C THR A 32 -5.87 2.66 -4.67
N ILE A 33 -6.08 3.66 -3.80
CA ILE A 33 -6.14 3.42 -2.35
C ILE A 33 -7.25 2.44 -1.97
N ASN A 34 -8.42 2.53 -2.63
CA ASN A 34 -9.52 1.59 -2.39
C ASN A 34 -9.18 0.16 -2.83
N LYS A 35 -8.41 -0.02 -3.90
CA LYS A 35 -7.88 -1.34 -4.28
C LYS A 35 -6.94 -1.91 -3.22
N LEU A 36 -5.99 -1.11 -2.75
CA LEU A 36 -5.07 -1.51 -1.67
C LEU A 36 -5.86 -1.88 -0.40
N ASN A 37 -6.91 -1.14 -0.06
CA ASN A 37 -7.77 -1.46 1.09
C ASN A 37 -8.49 -2.81 0.96
N LYS A 38 -8.77 -3.26 -0.27
CA LYS A 38 -9.44 -4.52 -0.57
C LYS A 38 -8.46 -5.67 -0.80
N ASN A 39 -7.15 -5.42 -0.69
CA ASN A 39 -6.12 -6.37 -1.07
C ASN A 39 -6.25 -6.81 -2.56
N ASP A 40 -6.67 -5.88 -3.43
CA ASP A 40 -6.77 -6.09 -4.87
C ASP A 40 -5.41 -5.88 -5.56
N ASN A 41 -5.30 -6.39 -6.79
CA ASN A 41 -4.13 -6.18 -7.63
C ASN A 41 -3.97 -4.72 -8.04
N VAL A 42 -2.75 -4.21 -7.85
CA VAL A 42 -2.26 -2.93 -8.37
C VAL A 42 -0.99 -3.15 -9.20
N THR A 43 -0.59 -2.16 -9.97
CA THR A 43 0.63 -2.26 -10.78
C THR A 43 1.88 -2.02 -9.94
N VAL A 44 3.01 -2.58 -10.37
CA VAL A 44 4.31 -2.32 -9.74
C VAL A 44 4.67 -0.83 -9.76
N GLU A 45 4.25 -0.08 -10.80
CA GLU A 45 4.43 1.37 -10.87
C GLU A 45 3.73 2.11 -9.70
N VAL A 46 2.51 1.70 -9.36
CA VAL A 46 1.78 2.25 -8.22
C VAL A 46 2.52 1.97 -6.91
N LEU A 47 3.00 0.73 -6.74
CA LEU A 47 3.76 0.35 -5.55
C LEU A 47 5.06 1.14 -5.46
N GLY A 48 5.78 1.33 -6.57
CA GLY A 48 6.99 2.15 -6.62
C GLY A 48 6.75 3.62 -6.25
N LYS A 49 5.61 4.20 -6.67
CA LYS A 49 5.20 5.54 -6.24
C LYS A 49 4.97 5.64 -4.73
N ILE A 50 4.33 4.62 -4.14
CA ILE A 50 4.09 4.54 -2.70
C ILE A 50 5.40 4.38 -1.94
N CYS A 51 6.27 3.46 -2.38
CA CYS A 51 7.60 3.24 -1.82
C CYS A 51 8.41 4.54 -1.80
N LYS A 52 8.42 5.27 -2.93
CA LYS A 52 9.11 6.57 -3.04
C LYS A 52 8.51 7.62 -2.11
N ALA A 53 7.18 7.71 -2.00
CA ALA A 53 6.51 8.70 -1.16
C ALA A 53 6.70 8.42 0.34
N LEU A 54 6.85 7.16 0.71
CA LEU A 54 7.06 6.71 2.07
C LEU A 54 8.52 6.45 2.41
N ASP A 55 9.45 6.60 1.47
CA ASP A 55 10.87 6.26 1.67
C ASP A 55 11.04 4.85 2.27
N CYS A 56 10.46 3.86 1.60
CA CYS A 56 10.48 2.45 2.02
C CYS A 56 10.56 1.52 0.79
N THR A 57 10.60 0.21 1.04
CA THR A 57 10.69 -0.85 0.03
C THR A 57 9.38 -1.63 -0.09
N LEU A 58 9.27 -2.53 -1.08
CA LEU A 58 8.08 -3.35 -1.27
C LEU A 58 7.78 -4.25 -0.06
N ASP A 59 8.82 -4.81 0.56
CA ASP A 59 8.71 -5.73 1.69
C ASP A 59 8.15 -5.06 2.96
N ASP A 60 8.30 -3.72 3.03
CA ASP A 60 7.78 -2.89 4.11
C ASP A 60 6.27 -2.61 3.95
N ILE A 61 5.74 -2.66 2.72
CA ILE A 61 4.35 -2.25 2.44
C ILE A 61 3.42 -3.41 2.10
N MET A 62 3.95 -4.56 1.69
CA MET A 62 3.13 -5.71 1.33
C MET A 62 3.79 -7.05 1.64
N GLU A 63 2.94 -8.08 1.66
CA GLU A 63 3.35 -9.47 1.67
C GLU A 63 2.33 -10.31 0.91
N PHE A 64 2.68 -11.56 0.59
CA PHE A 64 1.73 -12.52 0.06
C PHE A 64 1.33 -13.46 1.19
N GLU A 65 0.03 -13.55 1.46
CA GLU A 65 -0.52 -14.56 2.35
C GLU A 65 -0.92 -15.78 1.52
N GLU A 66 -0.65 -16.97 2.02
CA GLU A 66 -1.26 -18.19 1.49
C GLU A 66 -2.76 -18.14 1.77
N ASP A 67 -3.58 -18.53 0.77
CA ASP A 67 -4.98 -18.78 1.05
C ASP A 67 -4.98 -20.06 1.88
N GLY A 68 -5.25 -19.93 3.19
CA GLY A 68 -5.18 -21.05 4.12
C GLY A 68 -5.96 -22.25 3.59
N GLU A 69 -5.34 -23.43 3.68
CA GLU A 69 -6.06 -24.70 3.70
C GLU A 69 -7.00 -24.77 4.92
#